data_AF-K3WJ53-F1
#
_entry.id   AF-K3WJ53-F1
#
_cell.length_a   1.000
_cell.length_b   1.000
_cell.length_c   1.000
_cell.angle_alpha   90.00
_cell.angle_beta   90.00
_cell.angle_gamma   90.00
#
_symmetry.space_group_name_H-M   'P 1'
#
loop_
_entity.id
_entity.type
_entity.pdbx_description
1 polymer ?
#
loop_
_entity_poly.entity_id
_entity_poly.type
_entity_poly.pdbx_seq_one_letter_code
_entity_poly.pdbx_strand_id
1 'polypeptide(L)'
;MEAWVRKKVERLGLDADVYVEYGRGILEDEDTDVAERVESVIGIFSGAADGLASDEVLAQELDAAAMVADVERILHESKQQQAQEEDLKRAEAELRDLKLREQEKKAAEAAMEKEREKAAARQKMSREELAAREKLISEYGFSVISEFDEEGNLVKTNDKEKESANLEAAGQNTNKSRVQQAQNAMREKMKKEHEKKVTREKELLEKDRLRKEKAKKKTVKREKQRGAG
;
A
#
# COMPACT_ATOMS: atom_id res chain seq x y z
N MET A 1 -19.61 -8.04 -26.52
CA MET A 1 -19.27 -9.15 -27.45
C MET A 1 -20.05 -10.42 -27.13
N GLU A 2 -19.91 -10.99 -25.93
CA GLU A 2 -20.49 -12.31 -25.56
C GLU A 2 -21.97 -12.49 -25.91
N ALA A 3 -22.85 -11.56 -25.47
CA ALA A 3 -24.28 -11.67 -25.73
C ALA A 3 -24.65 -11.69 -27.22
N TRP A 4 -23.87 -10.98 -28.05
CA TRP A 4 -24.07 -10.98 -29.50
C TRP A 4 -23.66 -12.33 -30.11
N VAL A 5 -22.51 -12.88 -29.70
CA VAL A 5 -22.05 -14.21 -30.15
C VAL A 5 -23.02 -15.29 -29.70
N ARG A 6 -23.47 -15.26 -28.44
CA ARG A 6 -24.45 -16.21 -27.89
C ARG A 6 -25.74 -16.25 -28.72
N LYS A 7 -26.28 -15.08 -29.08
CA LYS A 7 -27.48 -14.99 -29.92
C LYS A 7 -27.27 -15.61 -31.30
N LYS A 8 -26.08 -15.46 -31.90
CA LYS A 8 -25.74 -16.07 -33.19
C LYS A 8 -25.65 -17.60 -33.06
N VAL A 9 -24.90 -18.08 -32.08
CA VAL A 9 -24.69 -19.51 -31.80
C VAL A 9 -26.01 -20.23 -31.52
N GLU A 10 -26.90 -19.63 -30.71
CA GLU A 10 -28.23 -20.18 -30.43
C GLU A 10 -29.11 -20.28 -31.68
N ARG A 11 -29.05 -19.30 -32.58
CA ARG A 11 -29.80 -19.32 -33.86
C ARG A 11 -29.30 -20.36 -34.84
N LEU A 12 -28.01 -20.69 -34.76
CA LEU A 12 -27.37 -21.74 -35.54
C LEU A 12 -27.59 -23.14 -34.96
N GLY A 13 -28.26 -23.25 -33.80
CA GLY A 13 -28.47 -24.54 -33.12
C GLY A 13 -27.18 -25.14 -32.54
N LEU A 14 -26.15 -24.31 -32.34
CA LEU A 14 -24.86 -24.71 -31.80
C LEU A 14 -24.84 -24.69 -30.27
N ASP A 15 -23.94 -25.46 -29.67
CA ASP A 15 -23.74 -25.45 -28.22
C ASP A 15 -23.15 -24.11 -27.75
N ALA A 16 -23.94 -23.37 -26.96
CA ALA A 16 -23.57 -22.05 -26.46
C ALA A 16 -22.36 -22.09 -25.53
N ASP A 17 -22.14 -23.17 -24.79
CA ASP A 17 -21.04 -23.22 -23.81
C ASP A 17 -19.67 -23.36 -24.49
N VAL A 18 -19.62 -24.00 -25.66
CA VAL A 18 -18.38 -24.22 -26.42
C VAL A 18 -18.11 -23.10 -27.42
N TYR A 19 -19.10 -22.77 -28.24
CA TYR A 19 -18.88 -21.90 -29.40
C TYR A 19 -18.91 -20.41 -29.06
N VAL A 20 -19.53 -20.02 -27.93
CA VAL A 20 -19.52 -18.61 -27.50
C VAL A 20 -18.15 -18.18 -27.03
N GLU A 21 -17.48 -18.97 -26.18
CA GLU A 21 -16.15 -18.65 -25.69
C GLU A 21 -15.14 -18.65 -26.85
N TYR A 22 -15.22 -19.64 -27.73
CA TYR A 22 -14.32 -19.75 -28.88
C TYR A 22 -14.52 -18.61 -29.89
N GLY A 23 -15.76 -18.36 -30.30
CA GLY A 23 -16.07 -17.25 -31.23
C GLY A 23 -15.72 -15.89 -30.64
N ARG A 24 -15.99 -15.69 -29.34
CA ARG A 24 -15.59 -14.47 -28.63
C ARG A 24 -14.07 -14.31 -28.62
N GLY A 25 -13.32 -15.36 -28.28
CA GLY A 25 -11.85 -15.31 -28.21
C GLY A 25 -11.22 -14.90 -29.53
N ILE A 26 -11.73 -15.39 -30.66
CA ILE A 26 -11.25 -14.99 -31.99
C ILE A 26 -11.64 -13.55 -32.29
N LEU A 27 -12.89 -13.14 -32.01
CA LEU A 27 -13.37 -11.78 -32.32
C LEU A 27 -12.72 -10.70 -31.46
N GLU A 28 -12.30 -11.01 -30.25
CA GLU A 28 -11.62 -10.07 -29.34
C GLU A 28 -10.11 -9.98 -29.55
N ASP A 29 -9.52 -10.82 -30.40
CA ASP A 29 -8.08 -10.78 -30.70
C ASP A 29 -7.68 -9.45 -31.37
N GLU A 30 -6.77 -8.70 -30.76
CA GLU A 30 -6.35 -7.39 -31.27
C GLU A 30 -5.24 -7.47 -32.34
N ASP A 31 -4.60 -8.64 -32.50
CA ASP A 31 -3.45 -8.81 -33.40
C ASP A 31 -3.87 -9.00 -34.87
N THR A 32 -5.14 -9.32 -35.11
CA THR A 32 -5.69 -9.67 -36.42
C THR A 32 -6.77 -8.66 -36.87
N ASP A 33 -6.91 -8.43 -38.18
CA ASP A 33 -7.95 -7.54 -38.71
C ASP A 33 -9.36 -8.05 -38.38
N VAL A 34 -10.36 -7.16 -38.27
CA VAL A 34 -11.74 -7.56 -37.96
C VAL A 34 -12.32 -8.44 -39.06
N ALA A 35 -12.03 -8.14 -40.33
CA ALA A 35 -12.56 -8.92 -41.44
C ALA A 35 -12.04 -10.36 -41.40
N GLU A 36 -10.74 -10.55 -41.19
CA GLU A 36 -10.11 -11.88 -41.10
C GLU A 36 -10.62 -12.69 -39.91
N ARG A 37 -10.86 -12.04 -38.76
CA ARG A 37 -11.45 -12.68 -37.58
C ARG A 37 -12.88 -13.13 -37.84
N VAL A 38 -13.68 -12.27 -38.47
CA VAL A 38 -15.06 -12.58 -38.83
C VAL A 38 -15.11 -13.73 -39.84
N GLU A 39 -14.26 -13.73 -40.87
CA GLU A 39 -14.16 -14.84 -41.82
C GLU A 39 -13.79 -16.16 -41.14
N SER A 40 -12.83 -16.12 -40.21
CA SER A 40 -12.44 -17.30 -39.43
C SER A 40 -13.62 -17.86 -38.63
N VAL A 41 -14.35 -16.99 -37.93
CA VAL A 41 -15.54 -17.36 -37.14
C VAL A 41 -16.66 -17.88 -38.02
N ILE A 42 -16.89 -17.26 -39.18
CA ILE A 42 -17.87 -17.74 -40.16
C ILE A 42 -17.51 -19.15 -40.62
N GLY A 43 -16.25 -19.41 -40.99
CA GLY A 43 -15.81 -20.74 -41.42
C GLY A 43 -15.98 -21.82 -40.34
N ILE A 44 -15.71 -21.48 -39.09
CA ILE A 44 -15.91 -22.39 -37.95
C ILE A 44 -17.40 -22.65 -37.73
N PHE A 45 -18.21 -21.59 -37.68
CA PHE A 45 -19.64 -21.69 -37.38
C PHE A 45 -20.40 -22.36 -38.53
N SER A 46 -20.05 -22.09 -39.78
CA SER A 46 -20.66 -22.76 -40.94
C SER A 46 -20.33 -24.25 -40.95
N GLY A 47 -19.10 -24.62 -40.64
CA GLY A 47 -18.70 -26.03 -40.56
C GLY A 47 -19.35 -26.77 -39.37
N ALA A 48 -19.53 -26.09 -38.24
CA ALA A 48 -20.18 -26.67 -37.07
C ALA A 48 -21.70 -26.77 -37.22
N ALA A 49 -22.33 -25.84 -37.94
CA ALA A 49 -23.77 -25.78 -38.13
C ALA A 49 -24.25 -26.56 -39.36
N ASP A 50 -23.35 -27.23 -40.09
CA ASP A 50 -23.68 -28.08 -41.22
C ASP A 50 -24.65 -29.20 -40.80
N GLY A 51 -25.81 -29.24 -41.45
CA GLY A 51 -26.91 -30.15 -41.12
C GLY A 51 -27.70 -29.81 -39.84
N LEU A 52 -27.32 -28.79 -39.08
CA LEU A 52 -28.07 -28.30 -37.91
C LEU A 52 -28.96 -27.10 -38.24
N ALA A 53 -28.46 -26.18 -39.06
CA ALA A 53 -29.20 -25.01 -39.54
C ALA A 53 -29.49 -25.13 -41.04
N SER A 54 -30.55 -24.47 -41.52
CA SER A 54 -30.81 -24.38 -42.97
C SER A 54 -29.85 -23.39 -43.64
N ASP A 55 -29.60 -23.58 -44.93
CA ASP A 55 -28.76 -22.68 -45.73
C ASP A 55 -29.22 -21.21 -45.67
N GLU A 56 -30.54 -20.99 -45.57
CA GLU A 56 -31.12 -19.66 -45.40
C GLU A 56 -30.73 -19.02 -44.06
N VAL A 57 -30.75 -19.80 -42.97
CA VAL A 57 -30.34 -19.34 -41.64
C VAL A 57 -28.82 -19.09 -41.59
N LEU A 58 -28.03 -19.96 -42.23
CA LEU A 58 -26.58 -19.77 -42.37
C LEU A 58 -26.27 -18.47 -43.12
N ALA A 59 -26.87 -18.25 -44.27
CA ALA A 59 -26.64 -17.04 -45.07
C ALA A 59 -27.12 -15.76 -44.35
N GLN A 60 -28.18 -15.84 -43.57
CA GLN A 60 -28.70 -14.69 -42.82
C GLN A 60 -27.84 -14.37 -41.59
N GLU A 61 -27.42 -15.38 -40.84
CA GLU A 61 -26.70 -15.17 -39.58
C GLU A 61 -25.19 -15.01 -39.76
N LEU A 62 -24.61 -15.61 -40.81
CA LEU A 62 -23.18 -15.57 -41.13
C LEU A 62 -22.86 -14.66 -42.32
N ASP A 63 -23.56 -13.52 -42.45
CA ASP A 63 -23.21 -12.49 -43.43
C ASP A 63 -21.95 -11.72 -42.98
N ALA A 64 -20.87 -11.86 -43.75
CA ALA A 64 -19.58 -11.25 -43.44
C ALA A 64 -19.66 -9.73 -43.32
N ALA A 65 -20.37 -9.06 -44.23
CA ALA A 65 -20.44 -7.60 -44.22
C ALA A 65 -21.18 -7.08 -42.98
N ALA A 66 -22.34 -7.68 -42.66
CA ALA A 66 -23.08 -7.34 -41.45
C ALA A 66 -22.31 -7.68 -40.17
N MET A 67 -21.63 -8.83 -40.12
CA MET A 67 -20.86 -9.24 -38.95
C MET A 67 -19.66 -8.33 -38.69
N VAL A 68 -18.92 -7.92 -39.73
CA VAL A 68 -17.82 -6.96 -39.58
C VAL A 68 -18.33 -5.64 -39.01
N ALA A 69 -19.40 -5.08 -39.58
CA ALA A 69 -19.99 -3.82 -39.11
C ALA A 69 -20.48 -3.91 -37.65
N ASP A 70 -21.09 -5.04 -37.27
CA ASP A 70 -21.54 -5.27 -35.89
C ASP A 70 -20.37 -5.40 -34.92
N VAL A 71 -19.33 -6.17 -35.28
CA VAL A 71 -18.15 -6.38 -34.44
C VAL A 71 -17.39 -5.07 -34.25
N GLU A 72 -17.16 -4.30 -35.31
CA GLU A 72 -16.54 -2.98 -35.22
C GLU A 72 -17.30 -2.04 -34.29
N ARG A 73 -18.63 -1.99 -34.42
CA ARG A 73 -19.50 -1.20 -33.55
C ARG A 73 -19.38 -1.64 -32.09
N ILE A 74 -19.46 -2.95 -31.83
CA ILE A 74 -19.38 -3.51 -30.47
C ILE A 74 -18.00 -3.22 -29.85
N LEU A 75 -16.92 -3.39 -30.60
CA LEU A 75 -15.56 -3.10 -30.14
C LEU A 75 -15.37 -1.61 -29.86
N HIS A 76 -15.93 -0.74 -30.72
CA HIS A 76 -15.88 0.70 -30.52
C HIS A 76 -16.65 1.13 -29.26
N GLU A 77 -17.88 0.64 -29.09
CA GLU A 77 -18.69 0.89 -27.88
C GLU A 77 -17.98 0.38 -26.62
N SER A 78 -17.38 -0.81 -26.68
CA SER A 78 -16.62 -1.38 -25.56
C SER A 78 -15.40 -0.54 -25.19
N LYS A 79 -14.64 -0.05 -26.18
CA LYS A 79 -13.48 0.83 -25.94
C LYS A 79 -13.91 2.16 -25.33
N GLN A 80 -15.02 2.74 -25.79
CA GLN A 80 -15.56 3.97 -25.20
C GLN A 80 -16.02 3.76 -23.75
N GLN A 81 -16.70 2.66 -23.46
CA GLN A 81 -17.14 2.34 -22.09
C GLN A 81 -15.95 2.13 -21.15
N GLN A 82 -14.93 1.41 -21.59
CA GLN A 82 -13.70 1.23 -20.81
C GLN A 82 -13.00 2.57 -20.52
N ALA A 83 -12.88 3.44 -21.51
CA ALA A 83 -12.30 4.77 -21.32
C ALA A 83 -13.07 5.60 -20.29
N GLN A 84 -14.41 5.61 -20.37
CA GLN A 84 -15.26 6.29 -19.40
C GLN A 84 -15.13 5.70 -17.99
N GLU A 85 -15.06 4.38 -17.86
CA GLU A 85 -14.91 3.71 -16.57
C GLU A 85 -13.53 4.02 -15.94
N GLU A 86 -12.47 4.07 -16.75
CA GLU A 86 -11.15 4.48 -16.28
C GLU A 86 -11.13 5.93 -15.80
N ASP A 87 -11.76 6.84 -16.54
CA ASP A 87 -11.83 8.26 -16.16
C ASP A 87 -12.65 8.46 -14.87
N LEU A 88 -13.76 7.73 -14.72
CA LEU A 88 -14.53 7.72 -13.48
C LEU A 88 -13.70 7.18 -12.30
N LYS A 89 -12.95 6.09 -12.49
CA LYS A 89 -12.06 5.53 -11.46
C LYS A 89 -10.97 6.51 -11.07
N ARG A 90 -10.39 7.26 -12.02
CA ARG A 90 -9.39 8.31 -11.74
C ARG A 90 -10.01 9.46 -10.94
N ALA A 91 -11.17 9.96 -11.36
CA ALA A 91 -11.88 11.02 -10.65
C ALA A 91 -12.27 10.61 -9.21
N GLU A 92 -12.72 9.37 -9.02
CA GLU A 92 -13.00 8.83 -7.69
C GLU A 92 -11.75 8.75 -6.81
N ALA A 93 -10.63 8.29 -7.37
CA ALA A 93 -9.36 8.20 -6.65
C ALA A 93 -8.87 9.59 -6.20
N GLU A 94 -8.94 10.58 -7.07
CA GLU A 94 -8.59 11.97 -6.75
C GLU A 94 -9.49 12.55 -5.65
N LEU A 95 -10.80 12.29 -5.72
CA LEU A 95 -11.75 12.76 -4.72
C LEU A 95 -11.50 12.10 -3.35
N ARG A 96 -11.13 10.82 -3.32
CA ARG A 96 -10.74 10.12 -2.09
C ARG A 96 -9.45 10.69 -1.49
N ASP A 97 -8.45 10.97 -2.32
CA ASP A 97 -7.18 11.56 -1.87
C ASP A 97 -7.38 12.97 -1.30
N LEU A 98 -8.19 13.81 -1.97
CA LEU A 98 -8.55 15.14 -1.46
C LEU A 98 -9.25 15.07 -0.09
N LYS A 99 -10.21 14.14 0.07
CA LYS A 99 -10.89 13.92 1.35
C LYS A 99 -9.93 13.49 2.45
N LEU A 100 -8.97 12.62 2.14
CA LEU A 100 -7.97 12.16 3.10
C LEU A 100 -7.09 13.34 3.55
N ARG A 101 -6.57 14.14 2.61
CA ARG A 101 -5.77 15.33 2.92
C ARG A 101 -6.54 16.36 3.75
N GLU A 102 -7.83 16.56 3.47
CA GLU A 102 -8.67 17.46 4.26
C GLU A 102 -8.87 16.94 5.68
N GLN A 103 -9.07 15.63 5.86
CA GLN A 103 -9.18 15.01 7.19
C GLN A 103 -7.87 15.13 7.98
N GLU A 104 -6.72 14.88 7.34
CA GLU A 104 -5.41 15.05 7.96
C GLU A 104 -5.16 16.49 8.39
N LYS A 105 -5.52 17.46 7.53
CA LYS A 105 -5.41 18.89 7.87
C LYS A 105 -6.27 19.25 9.08
N LYS A 106 -7.53 18.81 9.11
CA LYS A 106 -8.44 19.04 10.25
C LYS A 106 -7.91 18.38 11.53
N ALA A 107 -7.36 17.17 11.44
CA ALA A 107 -6.77 16.47 12.58
C ALA A 107 -5.52 17.20 13.11
N ALA A 108 -4.68 17.73 12.22
CA ALA A 108 -3.51 18.52 12.59
C ALA A 108 -3.90 19.85 13.25
N GLU A 109 -4.89 20.57 12.71
CA GLU A 109 -5.42 21.80 13.29
C GLU A 109 -6.00 21.55 14.69
N ALA A 110 -6.81 20.51 14.86
CA ALA A 110 -7.36 20.12 16.17
C ALA A 110 -6.27 19.70 17.18
N ALA A 111 -5.19 19.06 16.71
CA ALA A 111 -4.05 18.73 17.57
C ALA A 111 -3.28 19.98 18.02
N MET A 112 -3.06 20.94 17.12
CA MET A 112 -2.43 22.22 17.45
C MET A 112 -3.27 23.02 18.44
N GLU A 113 -4.59 23.06 18.26
CA GLU A 113 -5.49 23.75 19.19
C GLU A 113 -5.45 23.13 20.59
N LYS A 114 -5.50 21.80 20.70
CA LYS A 114 -5.34 21.08 21.97
C LYS A 114 -4.00 21.34 22.65
N GLU A 115 -2.90 21.39 21.89
CA GLU A 115 -1.59 21.73 22.46
C GLU A 115 -1.54 23.19 22.94
N ARG A 116 -2.15 24.11 22.19
CA ARG A 116 -2.27 25.52 22.60
C ARG A 116 -3.09 25.66 23.88
N GLU A 117 -4.21 24.95 24.01
CA GLU A 117 -5.02 24.92 25.23
C GLU A 117 -4.23 24.37 26.43
N LYS A 118 -3.51 23.25 26.26
CA LYS A 118 -2.63 22.70 27.31
C LYS A 118 -1.53 23.68 27.71
N ALA A 119 -0.89 24.34 26.73
CA ALA A 119 0.14 25.33 27.00
C ALA A 119 -0.43 26.54 27.76
N ALA A 120 -1.60 27.04 27.35
CA ALA A 120 -2.30 28.11 28.05
C ALA A 120 -2.73 27.70 29.47
N ALA A 121 -3.19 26.45 29.67
CA ALA A 121 -3.51 25.92 30.99
C ALA A 121 -2.26 25.82 31.89
N ARG A 122 -1.10 25.41 31.35
CA ARG A 122 0.18 25.43 32.07
C ARG A 122 0.61 26.85 32.43
N GLN A 123 0.35 27.82 31.56
CA GLN A 123 0.68 29.22 31.80
C GLN A 123 -0.24 29.89 32.85
N LYS A 124 -1.46 29.35 33.05
CA LYS A 124 -2.39 29.77 34.11
C LYS A 124 -2.04 29.24 35.51
N MET A 125 -1.02 28.40 35.65
CA MET A 125 -0.50 28.03 36.98
C MET A 125 0.00 29.29 37.68
N SER A 126 -0.44 29.50 38.92
CA SER A 126 -0.07 30.68 39.72
C SER A 126 1.45 30.74 39.91
N ARG A 127 2.02 31.94 40.01
CA ARG A 127 3.44 32.15 40.33
C ARG A 127 3.85 31.42 41.63
N GLU A 128 2.92 31.28 42.57
CA GLU A 128 3.13 30.55 43.82
C GLU A 128 3.17 29.02 43.61
N GLU A 129 2.35 28.49 42.70
CA GLU A 129 2.34 27.06 42.37
C GLU A 129 3.57 26.65 41.55
N LEU A 130 4.04 27.54 40.67
CA LEU A 130 5.31 27.37 39.96
C LEU A 130 6.49 27.37 40.94
N ALA A 131 6.51 28.29 41.90
CA ALA A 131 7.54 28.34 42.94
C ALA A 131 7.49 27.11 43.88
N ALA A 132 6.29 26.66 44.25
CA ALA A 132 6.13 25.45 45.05
C ALA A 132 6.58 24.19 44.30
N ARG A 133 6.30 24.11 43.00
CA ARG A 133 6.77 23.03 42.12
C ARG A 133 8.29 23.07 41.94
N GLU A 134 8.87 24.25 41.74
CA GLU A 134 10.32 24.43 41.62
C GLU A 134 11.03 24.10 42.94
N LYS A 135 10.43 24.47 44.08
CA LYS A 135 10.90 24.07 45.40
C LYS A 135 10.83 22.54 45.60
N LEU A 136 9.75 21.89 45.21
CA LEU A 136 9.64 20.41 45.22
C LEU A 136 10.64 19.73 44.28
N ILE A 137 10.91 20.31 43.11
CA ILE A 137 11.97 19.83 42.19
C ILE A 137 13.35 20.11 42.79
N SER A 138 13.57 21.20 43.52
CA SER A 138 14.85 21.44 44.18
C SER A 138 15.06 20.53 45.40
N GLU A 139 14.00 20.22 46.14
CA GLU A 139 14.05 19.41 47.37
C GLU A 139 14.06 17.90 47.07
N TYR A 140 13.33 17.47 46.03
CA TYR A 140 13.15 16.05 45.70
C TYR A 140 13.46 15.71 44.24
N GLY A 141 13.54 16.71 43.37
CA GLY A 141 14.07 16.52 42.03
C GLY A 141 15.57 16.26 42.16
N PHE A 142 15.89 14.99 41.98
CA PHE A 142 17.23 14.44 41.95
C PHE A 142 18.18 15.42 41.26
N SER A 143 19.23 15.84 41.97
CA SER A 143 20.41 16.49 41.41
C SER A 143 21.09 15.50 40.47
N VAL A 144 20.55 15.34 39.26
CA VAL A 144 21.22 14.64 38.14
C VAL A 144 22.28 15.60 37.60
N ILE A 145 23.28 15.88 38.42
CA ILE A 145 24.63 16.14 37.91
C ILE A 145 25.29 14.77 37.96
N SER A 146 24.85 13.88 37.06
CA SER A 146 25.59 12.66 36.76
C SER A 146 26.70 13.11 35.82
N GLU A 147 27.88 13.38 36.35
CA GLU A 147 29.08 13.54 35.52
C GLU A 147 29.34 12.17 34.85
N PHE A 148 29.30 12.16 33.51
CA PHE A 148 29.66 11.01 32.71
C PHE A 148 31.17 11.08 32.45
N ASP A 149 31.86 9.95 32.53
CA ASP A 149 33.25 9.85 32.06
C ASP A 149 33.32 9.87 30.52
N GLU A 150 34.53 10.00 29.97
CA GLU A 150 34.79 10.04 28.51
C GLU A 150 34.42 8.73 27.78
N GLU A 151 34.04 7.68 28.51
CA GLU A 151 33.59 6.38 27.99
C GLU A 151 32.07 6.17 28.15
N GLY A 152 31.36 7.16 28.70
CA GLY A 152 29.91 7.16 28.85
C GLY A 152 29.37 6.33 30.03
N ASN A 153 30.23 5.97 30.99
CA ASN A 153 29.81 5.24 32.19
C ASN A 153 29.40 6.19 33.32
N LEU A 154 28.46 5.72 34.15
CA LEU A 154 27.81 6.53 35.18
C LEU A 154 28.55 6.40 36.52
N VAL A 155 29.31 7.44 36.91
CA VAL A 155 29.99 7.50 38.21
C VAL A 155 28.94 7.81 39.29
N LYS A 156 28.76 6.90 40.23
CA LYS A 156 27.87 7.11 41.38
C LYS A 156 28.63 7.82 42.49
N THR A 157 28.30 9.08 42.76
CA THR A 157 28.67 9.73 44.02
C THR A 157 27.87 9.07 45.15
N ASN A 158 28.58 8.46 46.11
CA ASN A 158 28.00 7.75 47.24
C ASN A 158 27.66 8.75 48.36
N ASP A 159 26.45 9.33 48.34
CA ASP A 159 25.83 9.85 49.56
C ASP A 159 24.92 8.75 50.13
N LYS A 160 25.53 7.83 50.87
CA LYS A 160 24.83 6.72 51.55
C LYS A 160 25.28 6.54 52.99
N GLU A 161 25.18 7.59 53.79
CA GLU A 161 25.21 7.46 55.24
C GLU A 161 24.26 8.48 55.87
N LYS A 162 22.96 8.14 56.00
CA LYS A 162 22.12 8.62 57.13
C LYS A 162 20.66 8.17 57.25
N GLU A 163 20.08 7.36 56.36
CA GLU A 163 18.62 7.07 56.46
C GLU A 163 18.19 5.60 56.57
N SER A 164 19.10 4.67 56.85
CA SER A 164 18.75 3.24 56.96
C SER A 164 18.49 2.76 58.39
N ALA A 165 17.86 3.57 59.24
CA ALA A 165 17.60 3.17 60.64
C ALA A 165 16.17 3.36 61.15
N ASN A 166 15.18 3.81 60.34
CA ASN A 166 13.86 4.11 60.93
C ASN A 166 12.60 3.86 60.07
N LEU A 167 12.62 2.91 59.13
CA LEU A 167 11.48 2.70 58.21
C LEU A 167 11.09 1.22 58.01
N GLU A 168 11.15 0.41 59.06
CA GLU A 168 10.63 -0.97 59.04
C GLU A 168 9.10 -1.07 59.33
N ALA A 169 8.39 0.06 59.48
CA ALA A 169 6.97 0.06 59.86
C ALA A 169 5.99 0.69 58.84
N ALA A 170 6.42 1.05 57.62
CA ALA A 170 5.52 1.59 56.60
C ALA A 170 5.60 0.77 55.32
N GLY A 171 4.45 0.30 54.82
CA GLY A 171 4.31 -0.56 53.65
C GLY A 171 5.26 -0.19 52.51
N GLN A 172 5.97 -1.19 51.99
CA GLN A 172 7.01 -1.03 50.98
C GLN A 172 6.56 -0.11 49.83
N ASN A 173 7.19 1.06 49.72
CA ASN A 173 6.86 2.06 48.71
C ASN A 173 7.17 1.52 47.29
N THR A 174 6.13 1.03 46.61
CA THR A 174 6.19 0.46 45.25
C THR A 174 6.46 1.47 44.14
N ASN A 175 6.51 2.78 44.45
CA ASN A 175 6.75 3.79 43.42
C ASN A 175 8.19 3.76 42.92
N LYS A 176 9.16 3.46 43.79
CA LYS A 176 10.57 3.31 43.40
C LYS A 176 10.76 2.16 42.41
N SER A 177 10.13 1.01 42.66
CA SER A 177 10.18 -0.14 41.75
C SER A 177 9.44 0.12 40.44
N ARG A 178 8.28 0.80 40.46
CA ARG A 178 7.55 1.19 39.24
C ARG A 178 8.34 2.15 38.36
N VAL A 179 8.99 3.16 38.94
CA VAL A 179 9.83 4.10 38.19
C VAL A 179 11.04 3.39 37.59
N GLN A 180 11.66 2.47 38.32
CA GLN A 180 12.77 1.66 37.82
C GLN A 180 12.34 0.71 36.70
N GLN A 181 11.17 0.09 36.81
CA GLN A 181 10.58 -0.73 35.74
C GLN A 181 10.24 0.11 34.50
N ALA A 182 9.70 1.32 34.66
CA ALA A 182 9.40 2.21 33.54
C ALA A 182 10.68 2.66 32.82
N GLN A 183 11.75 2.99 33.55
CA GLN A 183 13.05 3.32 32.93
C GLN A 183 13.71 2.12 32.24
N ASN A 184 13.60 0.92 32.82
CA ASN A 184 14.13 -0.29 32.17
C ASN A 184 13.33 -0.62 30.91
N ALA A 185 12.00 -0.49 30.96
CA ALA A 185 11.14 -0.66 29.78
C ALA A 185 11.44 0.38 28.69
N MET A 186 11.73 1.64 29.05
CA MET A 186 12.13 2.67 28.10
C MET A 186 13.49 2.38 27.48
N ARG A 187 14.48 1.94 28.28
CA ARG A 187 15.79 1.51 27.78
C ARG A 187 15.67 0.32 26.83
N GLU A 188 14.85 -0.67 27.15
CA GLU A 188 14.61 -1.81 26.27
C GLU A 188 13.90 -1.43 24.97
N LYS A 189 12.94 -0.50 25.02
CA LYS A 189 12.29 0.04 23.80
C LYS A 189 13.29 0.74 22.90
N MET A 190 14.12 1.62 23.46
CA MET A 190 15.15 2.33 22.70
C MET A 190 16.19 1.38 22.10
N LYS A 191 16.62 0.34 22.84
CA LYS A 191 17.50 -0.70 22.31
C LYS A 191 16.84 -1.48 21.16
N LYS A 192 15.58 -1.91 21.33
CA LYS A 192 14.83 -2.63 20.28
C LYS A 192 14.59 -1.77 19.03
N GLU A 193 14.30 -0.48 19.20
CA GLU A 193 14.13 0.45 18.08
C GLU A 193 15.44 0.69 17.34
N HIS A 194 16.54 0.85 18.07
CA HIS A 194 17.87 0.98 17.49
C HIS A 194 18.28 -0.29 16.72
N GLU A 195 18.09 -1.48 17.32
CA GLU A 195 18.35 -2.77 16.66
C GLU A 195 17.51 -2.91 15.37
N LYS A 196 16.22 -2.59 15.41
CA LYS A 196 15.34 -2.61 14.22
C LYS A 196 15.79 -1.63 13.14
N LYS A 197 16.29 -0.45 13.53
CA LYS A 197 16.82 0.53 12.58
C LYS A 197 18.09 0.01 11.92
N VAL A 198 19.01 -0.54 12.70
CA VAL A 198 20.26 -1.14 12.20
C VAL A 198 19.99 -2.32 11.27
N THR A 199 19.04 -3.21 11.59
CA THR A 199 18.69 -4.33 10.70
C THR A 199 18.08 -3.83 9.39
N ARG A 200 17.17 -2.86 9.45
CA ARG A 200 16.56 -2.25 8.26
C ARG A 200 17.58 -1.55 7.37
N GLU A 201 18.54 -0.84 7.95
CA GLU A 201 19.64 -0.20 7.22
C GLU A 201 20.56 -1.24 6.56
N LYS A 202 20.90 -2.34 7.27
CA LYS A 202 21.67 -3.45 6.70
C LYS A 202 20.96 -4.10 5.51
N GLU A 203 19.66 -4.37 5.63
CA GLU A 203 18.85 -4.95 4.54
C GLU A 203 18.77 -4.03 3.32
N LEU A 204 18.63 -2.71 3.52
CA LEU A 204 18.63 -1.74 2.42
C LEU A 204 19.97 -1.70 1.69
N LEU A 205 21.07 -1.76 2.44
CA LEU A 205 22.42 -1.75 1.89
C LEU A 205 22.74 -3.03 1.11
N GLU A 206 22.26 -4.19 1.58
CA GLU A 206 22.37 -5.46 0.87
C GLU A 206 21.50 -5.49 -0.41
N LYS A 207 20.27 -4.97 -0.36
CA LYS A 207 19.41 -4.82 -1.55
C LYS A 207 20.04 -3.91 -2.59
N ASP A 208 20.70 -2.82 -2.18
CA ASP A 208 21.41 -1.94 -3.10
C ASP A 208 22.65 -2.61 -3.70
N ARG A 209 23.41 -3.39 -2.91
CA ARG A 209 24.52 -4.22 -3.42
C ARG A 209 24.05 -5.23 -4.47
N LEU A 210 22.97 -5.96 -4.20
CA LEU A 210 22.39 -6.93 -5.15
C LEU A 210 21.88 -6.25 -6.44
N ARG A 211 21.29 -5.05 -6.34
CA ARG A 211 20.90 -4.26 -7.53
C ARG A 211 22.12 -3.86 -8.35
N LYS A 212 23.19 -3.38 -7.71
CA LYS A 212 24.45 -3.00 -8.38
C LYS A 212 25.12 -4.20 -9.04
N GLU A 213 25.13 -5.38 -8.40
CA GLU A 213 25.68 -6.60 -9.01
C GLU A 213 24.86 -7.10 -10.21
N LYS A 214 23.52 -7.10 -10.11
CA LYS A 214 22.64 -7.45 -11.24
C LYS A 214 22.81 -6.48 -12.41
N ALA A 215 22.94 -5.18 -12.14
CA ALA A 215 23.21 -4.17 -13.16
C ALA A 215 24.56 -4.42 -13.85
N LYS A 216 25.64 -4.68 -13.09
CA LYS A 216 26.96 -5.03 -13.64
C LYS A 216 26.93 -6.30 -14.49
N LYS A 217 26.22 -7.35 -14.07
CA LYS A 217 26.07 -8.59 -14.88
C LYS A 217 25.30 -8.34 -16.18
N LYS A 218 24.28 -7.46 -16.16
CA LYS A 218 23.48 -7.10 -17.34
C LYS A 218 24.27 -6.24 -18.33
N THR A 219 25.11 -5.32 -17.85
CA THR A 219 25.97 -4.49 -18.72
C THR A 219 27.07 -5.31 -19.38
N VAL A 220 27.74 -6.22 -18.66
CA VAL A 220 28.77 -7.10 -19.23
C VAL A 220 28.21 -8.01 -20.34
N LYS A 221 26.99 -8.55 -20.16
CA LYS A 221 26.34 -9.38 -21.19
C LYS A 221 26.04 -8.58 -22.46
N ARG A 222 25.65 -7.30 -22.33
CA ARG A 222 25.34 -6.42 -23.46
C ARG A 222 26.59 -5.97 -24.22
N GLU A 223 27.71 -5.80 -23.52
CA GLU A 223 28.99 -5.41 -24.14
C GLU A 223 29.63 -6.59 -24.89
N LYS A 224 29.58 -7.81 -24.32
CA LYS A 224 30.03 -9.04 -25.00
C LYS A 224 29.24 -9.33 -26.30
N GLN A 225 27.99 -8.89 -26.38
CA GLN A 225 27.13 -9.06 -27.55
C GLN A 225 27.36 -7.97 -28.62
N ARG A 226 27.91 -6.81 -28.25
CA ARG A 226 28.29 -5.73 -29.18
C ARG A 226 29.70 -5.88 -29.76
N GLY A 227 30.62 -6.54 -29.04
CA GLY A 227 31.99 -6.79 -29.51
C GLY A 227 32.17 -8.07 -30.35
N ALA A 228 31.09 -8.81 -30.61
CA ALA A 228 31.10 -10.07 -31.36
C ALA A 228 30.18 -10.01 -32.60
N GLY A 229 29.90 -8.81 -33.11
CA GLY A 229 29.23 -8.56 -34.38
C GLY A 229 30.19 -7.89 -35.36
#